data_AF-A0A9E0M5G1-F1
#
_entry.id   AF-A0A9E0M5G1-F1
#
_cell.length_a   1.000
_cell.length_b   1.000
_cell.length_c   1.000
_cell.angle_alpha   90.00
_cell.angle_beta   90.00
_cell.angle_gamma   90.00
#
_symmetry.space_group_name_H-M   'P 1'
#
loop_
_entity.id
_entity.type
_entity.pdbx_description
1 polymer ?
#
loop_
_entity_poly.entity_id
_entity_poly.type
_entity_poly.pdbx_seq_one_letter_code
_entity_poly.pdbx_strand_id
1 'polypeptide(L)' 'MTVFYWVMGLAIAGTLAPSALYLLLYMATGEPACEQRARTLWNVSRVLVLLGVNILIWGHVIVGLWQIWFR' A
#
# COMPACT_ATOMS: atom_id res chain seq x y z
N MET A 1 2.75 -9.56 13.82
CA MET A 1 2.34 -8.31 13.13
C MET A 1 3.51 -7.42 12.71
N THR A 2 4.61 -7.32 13.47
CA THR A 2 5.77 -6.44 13.14
C THR A 2 6.36 -6.64 11.74
N VAL A 3 6.60 -7.90 11.33
CA VAL A 3 7.10 -8.21 9.97
C VAL A 3 6.12 -7.77 8.89
N PHE A 4 4.82 -7.99 9.12
CA PHE A 4 3.77 -7.56 8.19
C PHE A 4 3.74 -6.04 8.01
N TYR A 5 3.86 -5.27 9.11
CA TYR A 5 3.93 -3.81 9.03
C TYR A 5 5.13 -3.33 8.23
N TRP A 6 6.29 -3.96 8.41
CA TRP A 6 7.49 -3.63 7.62
C TRP A 6 7.31 -3.94 6.14
N VAL A 7 6.87 -5.16 5.80
CA VAL A 7 6.64 -5.58 4.41
C VAL A 7 5.64 -4.63 3.73
N MET A 8 4.54 -4.33 4.41
CA MET A 8 3.47 -3.52 3.82
C MET A 8 3.85 -2.05 3.75
N GLY A 9 4.54 -1.52 4.77
CA GLY A 9 5.11 -0.18 4.73
C GLY A 9 6.10 -0.01 3.58
N LEU A 10 6.98 -1.00 3.36
CA LEU A 10 7.97 -0.96 2.29
C LEU A 10 7.33 -1.06 0.90
N ALA A 11 6.30 -1.90 0.74
CA ALA A 11 5.56 -2.04 -0.50
C ALA A 11 4.75 -0.78 -0.86
N ILE A 12 4.10 -0.16 0.14
CA ILE A 12 3.37 1.09 -0.04
C ILE A 12 4.34 2.23 -0.35
N ALA A 13 5.42 2.39 0.42
CA ALA A 13 6.42 3.42 0.17
C ALA A 13 7.08 3.27 -1.21
N GLY A 14 7.42 2.04 -1.59
CA GLY A 14 8.03 1.71 -2.88
C GLY A 14 7.12 1.94 -4.08
N THR A 15 5.81 2.07 -3.89
CA THR A 15 4.86 2.41 -4.96
C THR A 15 4.43 3.88 -4.91
N LEU A 16 4.22 4.42 -3.71
CA LEU A 16 3.76 5.78 -3.48
C LEU A 16 4.84 6.82 -3.81
N ALA A 17 6.09 6.61 -3.38
CA ALA A 17 7.18 7.53 -3.64
C ALA A 17 7.45 7.73 -5.15
N PRO A 18 7.61 6.67 -5.97
CA PRO A 18 7.78 6.85 -7.41
C PRO A 18 6.52 7.39 -8.09
N SER A 19 5.31 7.08 -7.58
CA SER A 19 4.07 7.70 -8.07
C SER A 19 4.10 9.22 -7.92
N ALA A 20 4.48 9.71 -6.73
CA ALA A 20 4.60 11.14 -6.46
C ALA A 20 5.68 11.81 -7.32
N LEU A 21 6.83 11.15 -7.52
CA LEU A 21 7.88 11.65 -8.41
C LEU A 21 7.39 11.79 -9.86
N TYR A 22 6.72 10.78 -10.41
CA TYR A 22 6.18 10.86 -11.77
C TYR A 22 5.08 11.92 -11.91
N LEU A 23 4.28 12.13 -10.87
CA LEU A 23 3.29 13.21 -10.83
C LEU A 23 3.98 14.58 -10.88
N LEU A 24 5.02 14.79 -10.07
CA LEU A 24 5.80 16.02 -10.08
C LEU A 24 6.49 16.27 -11.43
N LEU A 25 7.05 15.22 -12.04
CA LEU A 25 7.63 15.30 -13.38
C LEU A 25 6.57 15.69 -14.40
N TYR A 26 5.37 15.09 -14.35
CA TYR A 26 4.26 15.46 -15.22
C TYR A 26 3.85 16.93 -15.02
N MET A 27 3.78 17.42 -13.78
CA MET A 27 3.46 18.82 -13.50
C MET A 27 4.54 19.79 -14.04
N ALA A 28 5.80 19.35 -14.09
CA ALA A 28 6.90 20.16 -14.60
C ALA A 28 7.05 20.09 -16.13
N THR A 29 6.80 18.93 -16.76
CA THR A 29 7.07 18.70 -18.19
C THR A 29 5.82 18.65 -19.06
N GLY A 30 4.65 18.37 -18.50
CA GLY A 30 3.42 18.09 -19.24
C GLY A 30 3.41 16.75 -19.99
N GLU A 31 4.44 15.91 -19.84
CA GLU A 31 4.61 14.67 -20.61
C GLU A 31 3.57 13.60 -20.19
N PRO A 32 2.61 13.21 -21.06
CA PRO A 32 1.53 12.28 -20.71
C PRO A 32 2.04 10.89 -20.25
N ALA A 33 3.22 10.47 -20.69
CA ALA A 33 3.84 9.22 -20.22
C ALA A 33 4.12 9.23 -18.70
N CYS A 34 4.42 10.39 -18.12
CA CYS A 34 4.64 10.55 -16.68
C CYS A 34 3.31 10.41 -15.91
N GLU A 35 2.23 11.01 -16.42
CA GLU A 35 0.90 10.88 -15.83
C GLU A 35 0.44 9.42 -15.77
N GLN A 36 0.64 8.68 -16.87
CA GLN A 36 0.21 7.29 -16.98
C GLN A 36 0.94 6.38 -15.97
N ARG A 37 2.26 6.60 -15.80
CA ARG A 37 3.08 5.90 -14.81
C ARG A 37 2.70 6.27 -13.38
N ALA A 38 2.52 7.56 -13.10
CA ALA A 38 2.10 8.06 -11.78
C ALA A 38 0.76 7.44 -11.36
N ARG A 39 -0.22 7.42 -12.27
CA ARG A 39 -1.57 6.87 -12.05
C ARG A 39 -1.53 5.36 -11.79
N THR A 40 -0.71 4.63 -12.53
CA THR A 40 -0.57 3.17 -12.36
C THR A 40 0.00 2.85 -10.98
N LEU A 41 1.11 3.50 -10.61
CA LEU A 41 1.75 3.31 -9.31
C LEU A 41 0.84 3.72 -8.14
N TRP A 42 0.07 4.81 -8.31
CA TRP A 42 -0.92 5.24 -7.34
C TRP A 42 -2.02 4.19 -7.12
N ASN A 43 -2.55 3.63 -8.20
CA ASN A 43 -3.57 2.59 -8.12
C ASN A 43 -3.04 1.32 -7.45
N VAL A 44 -1.82 0.91 -7.75
CA VAL A 44 -1.17 -0.24 -7.08
C VAL A 44 -1.00 0.05 -5.59
N SER A 45 -0.51 1.24 -5.23
CA SER A 45 -0.35 1.65 -3.84
C SER A 45 -1.68 1.59 -3.07
N ARG A 46 -2.77 2.08 -3.68
CA ARG A 46 -4.12 2.01 -3.10
C ARG A 46 -4.57 0.57 -2.85
N VAL A 47 -4.37 -0.33 -3.80
CA VAL A 47 -4.75 -1.74 -3.64
C VAL A 47 -3.94 -2.37 -2.51
N LEU A 48 -2.63 -2.09 -2.42
CA LEU A 48 -1.78 -2.58 -1.34
C LEU A 48 -2.23 -2.07 0.04
N VAL A 49 -2.61 -0.79 0.15
CA VAL A 49 -3.15 -0.22 1.39
C VAL A 49 -4.46 -0.94 1.78
N LEU A 50 -5.40 -1.07 0.85
CA LEU A 50 -6.69 -1.71 1.11
C LEU A 50 -6.52 -3.18 1.53
N LEU A 51 -5.68 -3.93 0.81
CA LEU A 51 -5.34 -5.30 1.13
C LEU A 51 -4.66 -5.39 2.50
N GLY A 52 -3.68 -4.52 2.76
CA GLY A 52 -2.93 -4.47 4.00
C GLY A 52 -3.83 -4.24 5.21
N VAL A 53 -4.73 -3.25 5.12
CA VAL A 53 -5.72 -2.95 6.17
C VAL A 53 -6.66 -4.14 6.38
N ASN A 54 -7.15 -4.75 5.30
CA ASN A 54 -8.06 -5.89 5.41
C ASN A 54 -7.41 -7.08 6.13
N ILE A 55 -6.19 -7.45 5.74
CA ILE A 55 -5.41 -8.51 6.39
C ILE A 55 -5.15 -8.17 7.87
N LEU A 56 -4.90 -6.90 8.19
CA LEU A 56 -4.65 -6.49 9.56
C LEU A 56 -5.87 -6.67 10.46
N ILE A 57 -7.05 -6.27 9.96
CA ILE A 57 -8.32 -6.41 10.68
C ILE A 57 -8.61 -7.90 10.92
N TRP A 58 -8.65 -8.70 9.85
CA TRP A 58 -8.98 -10.12 9.95
C TRP A 58 -7.92 -10.90 10.73
N GLY A 59 -6.65 -10.53 10.63
CA GLY A 59 -5.58 -11.11 11.43
C GLY A 59 -5.80 -10.91 12.92
N HIS A 60 -6.24 -9.74 13.36
CA HIS A 60 -6.60 -9.50 14.77
C HIS A 60 -7.85 -10.26 15.18
N VAL A 61 -8.87 -10.34 14.31
CA VAL A 61 -10.09 -11.11 14.60
C VAL A 61 -9.77 -12.59 14.82
N ILE A 62 -8.98 -13.20 13.94
CA ILE A 62 -8.59 -14.61 14.06
C ILE A 62 -7.78 -14.85 15.34
N VAL A 63 -6.79 -14.01 15.61
CA VAL A 63 -5.96 -14.13 16.82
C VAL A 63 -6.81 -13.95 18.09
N GLY A 64 -7.73 -12.98 18.09
CA GLY A 64 -8.64 -12.73 19.20
C GLY A 64 -9.60 -13.90 19.44
N LEU A 65 -10.20 -14.45 18.39
CA LEU A 65 -11.04 -15.64 18.49
C LEU A 65 -10.25 -16.84 19.02
N TRP A 66 -9.03 -17.06 18.52
CA TRP A 66 -8.18 -18.15 19.01
C TRP A 66 -7.89 -18.02 20.52
N GLN A 67 -7.60 -16.81 20.99
CA GLN A 67 -7.36 -16.54 22.40
C GLN A 67 -8.60 -16.70 23.28
N ILE A 68 -9.82 -16.55 22.76
CA ILE A 68 -11.05 -16.76 23.52
C ILE A 68 -11.39 -18.25 23.63
N TRP A 69 -11.15 -19.00 22.55
CA TRP A 69 -11.59 -20.40 22.45
C TRP A 69 -10.57 -21.41 23.00
N PHE A 70 -9.27 -21.11 22.92
CA PHE A 70 -8.20 -22.07 23.25
C PHE A 70 -7.27 -21.63 24.38
N ARG A 71 -7.55 -20.49 25.03
CA ARG A 71 -6.81 -19.99 26.19
C ARG A 71 -7.78 -19.61 27.29
#